data_AF-A0A6L3XBG2-F1
#
_entry.id   AF-A0A6L3XBG2-F1
#
_cell.length_a   1.000
_cell.length_b   1.000
_cell.length_c   1.000
_cell.angle_alpha   90.00
_cell.angle_beta   90.00
_cell.angle_gamma   90.00
#
_symmetry.space_group_name_H-M   'P 1'
#
loop_
_entity.id
_entity.type
_entity.pdbx_description
1 polymer ?
#
loop_
_entity_poly.entity_id
_entity_poly.type
_entity_poly.pdbx_seq_one_letter_code
_entity_poly.pdbx_strand_id
1 'polypeptide(L)'
;MGYRSTNYGRGQALHGDRTTTGAICCSTLPNCTEHGRGVIRVGDKTTACPKCGKQGVVADGEPRVNWMGQTSAVDGSVVICGCPHGTNRVIAPSGEWLGSGPSPEQIAQEKHQAMLAARLKEQEAEAQRQAEERDRNRVFAKSCLRGEGCNDAGTGREPHTNFGEMAFY
;
A
#
# COMPACT_ATOMS: atom_id res chain seq x y z
N MET A 1 -9.24 -9.12 -13.66
CA MET A 1 -8.37 -8.81 -12.51
C MET A 1 -9.07 -9.33 -11.28
N GLY A 2 -8.33 -9.86 -10.32
CA GLY A 2 -8.92 -10.48 -9.14
C GLY A 2 -7.85 -11.22 -8.34
N TYR A 3 -8.25 -11.75 -7.20
CA TYR A 3 -7.35 -12.55 -6.39
C TYR A 3 -7.02 -13.88 -7.07
N ARG A 4 -5.77 -14.32 -6.88
CA ARG A 4 -5.29 -15.63 -7.29
C ARG A 4 -6.09 -16.74 -6.63
N SER A 5 -6.49 -17.70 -7.44
CA SER A 5 -7.21 -18.91 -7.04
C SER A 5 -6.32 -19.76 -6.15
N THR A 6 -6.93 -20.33 -5.11
CA THR A 6 -6.22 -21.19 -4.16
C THR A 6 -6.65 -22.64 -4.35
N ASN A 7 -5.66 -23.51 -4.48
CA ASN A 7 -5.81 -24.95 -4.57
C ASN A 7 -5.31 -25.55 -3.27
N TYR A 8 -6.24 -25.97 -2.41
CA TYR A 8 -5.96 -26.61 -1.12
C TYR A 8 -4.97 -25.81 -0.24
N GLY A 9 -5.19 -24.50 -0.15
CA GLY A 9 -4.37 -23.59 0.67
C GLY A 9 -3.08 -23.10 0.02
N ARG A 10 -2.79 -23.51 -1.23
CA ARG A 10 -1.65 -23.02 -2.02
C ARG A 10 -2.14 -22.22 -3.22
N GLY A 11 -1.48 -21.13 -3.59
CA GLY A 11 -1.90 -20.37 -4.77
C GLY A 11 -1.64 -21.16 -6.06
N GLN A 12 -2.57 -21.07 -7.02
CA GLN A 12 -2.41 -21.70 -8.33
C GLN A 12 -1.29 -21.02 -9.11
N ALA A 13 -0.36 -21.79 -9.70
CA ALA A 13 0.71 -21.23 -10.51
C ALA A 13 0.20 -20.82 -11.91
N LEU A 14 0.65 -19.66 -12.37
CA LEU A 14 0.19 -19.01 -13.60
C LEU A 14 1.38 -18.56 -14.44
N HIS A 15 1.13 -18.36 -15.74
CA HIS A 15 2.10 -17.84 -16.69
C HIS A 15 2.65 -16.50 -16.20
N GLY A 16 3.99 -16.37 -16.21
CA GLY A 16 4.67 -15.17 -15.72
C GLY A 16 5.06 -15.23 -14.25
N ASP A 17 4.59 -16.24 -13.50
CA ASP A 17 5.05 -16.44 -12.12
C ASP A 17 6.53 -16.78 -12.10
N ARG A 18 7.21 -16.30 -11.06
CA ARG A 18 8.64 -16.51 -10.89
C ARG A 18 8.89 -17.75 -10.05
N THR A 19 10.08 -18.29 -10.23
CA THR A 19 10.62 -19.32 -9.38
C THR A 19 11.64 -18.72 -8.41
N THR A 20 12.01 -19.44 -7.36
CA THR A 20 13.02 -19.02 -6.37
C THR A 20 14.40 -18.72 -6.95
N THR A 21 14.71 -19.20 -8.16
CA THR A 21 15.95 -18.86 -8.87
C THR A 21 15.80 -17.65 -9.79
N GLY A 22 14.59 -17.11 -9.94
CA GLY A 22 14.25 -16.00 -10.83
C GLY A 22 13.82 -16.41 -12.24
N ALA A 23 13.73 -17.71 -12.55
CA ALA A 23 13.16 -18.17 -13.83
C ALA A 23 11.65 -17.94 -13.86
N ILE A 24 11.09 -17.74 -15.06
CA ILE A 24 9.66 -17.47 -15.27
C ILE A 24 8.97 -18.75 -15.76
N CYS A 25 7.81 -19.08 -15.21
CA CYS A 25 6.98 -20.21 -15.63
C CYS A 25 6.22 -19.89 -16.93
N CYS A 26 6.27 -20.81 -17.90
CA CYS A 26 5.64 -20.65 -19.21
C CYS A 26 4.57 -21.73 -19.43
N SER A 27 3.31 -21.32 -19.39
CA SER A 27 2.17 -22.21 -19.65
C SER A 27 2.19 -22.74 -21.09
N THR A 28 1.91 -24.04 -21.24
CA THR A 28 1.62 -24.66 -22.55
C THR A 28 0.14 -24.65 -22.91
N LEU A 29 -0.72 -24.12 -22.02
CA LEU A 29 -2.17 -24.21 -22.13
C LEU A 29 -2.82 -22.80 -22.17
N PRO A 30 -2.78 -22.11 -23.33
CA PRO A 30 -3.23 -20.72 -23.44
C PRO A 30 -4.76 -20.55 -23.37
N ASN A 31 -5.54 -21.62 -23.54
CA ASN A 31 -7.00 -21.58 -23.48
C ASN A 31 -7.56 -21.61 -22.04
N CYS A 32 -6.77 -22.04 -21.05
CA CYS A 32 -7.17 -22.03 -19.65
C CYS A 32 -6.41 -20.90 -18.94
N THR A 33 -7.07 -19.74 -18.78
CA THR A 33 -6.45 -18.55 -18.18
C THR A 33 -7.16 -18.11 -16.92
N GLU A 34 -6.39 -17.53 -16.02
CA GLU A 34 -6.86 -16.85 -14.82
C GLU A 34 -6.42 -15.39 -14.88
N HIS A 35 -7.39 -14.48 -14.97
CA HIS A 35 -7.15 -13.04 -15.15
C HIS A 35 -6.21 -12.72 -16.32
N GLY A 36 -6.27 -13.51 -17.40
CA GLY A 36 -5.43 -13.35 -18.60
C GLY A 36 -4.06 -14.03 -18.53
N ARG A 37 -3.74 -14.76 -17.46
CA ARG A 37 -2.50 -15.56 -17.34
C ARG A 37 -2.81 -17.05 -17.44
N GLY A 38 -2.15 -17.77 -18.34
CA GLY A 38 -2.38 -19.21 -18.55
C GLY A 38 -2.01 -20.05 -17.33
N VAL A 39 -2.76 -21.11 -17.05
CA VAL A 39 -2.47 -22.01 -15.91
C VAL A 39 -1.19 -22.80 -16.16
N ILE A 40 -0.34 -22.94 -15.13
CA ILE A 40 0.87 -23.77 -15.18
C ILE A 40 0.54 -25.18 -14.69
N ARG A 41 1.03 -26.17 -15.44
CA ARG A 41 0.83 -27.60 -15.16
C ARG A 41 2.17 -28.30 -14.97
N VAL A 42 2.13 -29.48 -14.37
CA VAL A 42 3.29 -30.38 -14.33
C VAL A 42 3.73 -30.71 -15.76
N GLY A 43 5.02 -30.56 -16.04
CA GLY A 43 5.61 -30.69 -17.37
C GLY A 43 5.79 -29.37 -18.12
N ASP A 44 5.18 -28.27 -17.65
CA ASP A 44 5.40 -26.95 -18.25
C ASP A 44 6.85 -26.50 -18.05
N LYS A 45 7.35 -25.78 -19.05
CA LYS A 45 8.73 -25.30 -19.07
C LYS A 45 8.82 -23.94 -18.39
N THR A 46 9.99 -23.66 -17.85
CA THR A 46 10.37 -22.32 -17.40
C THR A 46 11.33 -21.69 -18.41
N THR A 47 11.61 -20.40 -18.27
CA THR A 47 12.76 -19.77 -18.94
C THR A 47 14.07 -20.38 -18.43
N ALA A 48 15.20 -20.05 -19.07
CA ALA A 48 16.51 -20.44 -18.58
C ALA A 48 16.69 -19.99 -17.12
N CYS A 49 17.15 -20.91 -16.27
CA CYS A 49 17.41 -20.62 -14.87
C CYS A 49 18.58 -19.64 -14.75
N PRO A 50 18.42 -18.47 -14.11
CA PRO A 50 19.50 -17.50 -13.96
C PRO A 50 20.73 -18.06 -13.23
N LYS A 51 20.56 -19.08 -12.38
CA LYS A 51 21.67 -19.70 -11.62
C LYS A 51 22.47 -20.73 -12.42
N CYS A 52 21.83 -21.55 -13.24
CA CYS A 52 22.49 -22.68 -13.93
C CYS A 52 22.41 -22.63 -15.46
N GLY A 53 21.77 -21.62 -16.04
CA GLY A 53 21.61 -21.40 -17.48
C GLY A 53 20.68 -22.38 -18.22
N LYS A 54 20.34 -23.52 -17.60
CA LYS A 54 19.49 -24.56 -18.19
C LYS A 54 18.00 -24.24 -18.04
N GLN A 55 17.21 -24.67 -19.01
CA GLN A 55 15.75 -24.62 -18.95
C GLN A 55 15.23 -25.55 -17.85
N GLY A 56 14.31 -25.08 -17.02
CA GLY A 56 13.65 -25.90 -16.00
C GLY A 56 12.30 -26.44 -16.45
N VAL A 57 11.86 -27.52 -15.81
CA VAL A 57 10.54 -28.15 -16.00
C VAL A 57 9.85 -28.26 -14.64
N VAL A 58 8.56 -27.89 -14.58
CA VAL A 58 7.77 -28.04 -13.35
C VAL A 58 7.49 -29.53 -13.13
N ALA A 59 7.94 -30.05 -12.00
CA ALA A 59 7.92 -31.49 -11.73
C ALA A 59 6.80 -31.94 -10.79
N ASP A 60 6.25 -31.02 -9.99
CA ASP A 60 5.26 -31.32 -8.96
C ASP A 60 4.10 -30.32 -8.97
N GLY A 61 2.94 -30.73 -8.45
CA GLY A 61 1.71 -29.97 -8.43
C GLY A 61 0.72 -30.48 -7.39
N GLU A 62 -0.52 -29.99 -7.43
CA GLU A 62 -1.59 -30.46 -6.55
C GLU A 62 -2.40 -31.57 -7.24
N PRO A 63 -2.22 -32.86 -6.88
CA PRO A 63 -2.78 -34.00 -7.62
C PRO A 63 -4.31 -34.00 -7.71
N ARG A 64 -4.99 -33.30 -6.79
CA ARG A 64 -6.45 -33.18 -6.77
C ARG A 64 -6.99 -32.17 -7.80
N VAL A 65 -6.13 -31.34 -8.39
CA VAL A 65 -6.49 -30.34 -9.40
C VAL A 65 -5.88 -30.74 -10.73
N ASN A 66 -6.73 -31.08 -11.69
CA ASN A 66 -6.32 -31.50 -13.02
C ASN A 66 -6.81 -30.53 -14.11
N TRP A 67 -5.94 -30.28 -15.08
CA TRP A 67 -6.23 -29.49 -16.27
C TRP A 67 -5.83 -30.30 -17.50
N MET A 68 -6.84 -30.80 -18.22
CA MET A 68 -6.66 -31.67 -19.41
C MET A 68 -5.74 -32.88 -19.14
N GLY A 69 -5.93 -33.55 -18.01
CA GLY A 69 -5.18 -34.75 -17.64
C GLY A 69 -3.79 -34.50 -17.03
N GLN A 70 -3.35 -33.24 -16.90
CA GLN A 70 -2.13 -32.88 -16.19
C GLN A 70 -2.43 -32.13 -14.90
N THR A 71 -1.66 -32.42 -13.87
CA THR A 71 -1.79 -31.80 -12.54
C THR A 71 -1.44 -30.32 -12.60
N SER A 72 -2.23 -29.48 -11.91
CA SER A 72 -1.93 -28.05 -11.78
C SER A 72 -0.71 -27.84 -10.89
N ALA A 73 0.22 -26.99 -11.33
CA ALA A 73 1.26 -26.50 -10.46
C ALA A 73 0.70 -25.47 -9.47
N VAL A 74 1.29 -25.40 -8.29
CA VAL A 74 0.86 -24.52 -7.20
C VAL A 74 2.08 -23.91 -6.53
N ASP A 75 1.85 -23.01 -5.58
CA ASP A 75 2.91 -22.42 -4.76
C ASP A 75 3.79 -23.51 -4.11
N GLY A 76 5.11 -23.32 -4.21
CA GLY A 76 6.08 -24.27 -3.68
C GLY A 76 6.34 -25.50 -4.56
N SER A 77 5.64 -25.67 -5.69
CA SER A 77 5.90 -26.73 -6.67
C SER A 77 7.37 -26.75 -7.10
N VAL A 78 7.96 -27.95 -7.15
CA VAL A 78 9.37 -28.12 -7.50
C VAL A 78 9.58 -27.92 -9.00
N VAL A 79 10.65 -27.19 -9.35
CA VAL A 79 11.11 -27.03 -10.73
C VAL A 79 12.46 -27.72 -10.87
N ILE A 80 12.53 -28.71 -11.76
CA ILE A 80 13.77 -29.43 -12.06
C ILE A 80 14.50 -28.67 -13.17
N CYS A 81 15.70 -28.18 -12.85
CA CYS A 81 16.63 -27.61 -13.81
C CYS A 81 18.03 -28.22 -13.57
N GLY A 82 19.11 -27.47 -13.82
CA GLY A 82 20.48 -27.92 -13.50
C GLY A 82 20.90 -27.70 -12.04
N CYS A 83 20.06 -27.10 -11.21
CA CYS A 83 20.33 -26.90 -9.77
C CYS A 83 20.00 -28.16 -8.96
N PRO A 84 20.54 -28.32 -7.73
CA PRO A 84 20.19 -29.44 -6.87
C PRO A 84 18.67 -29.56 -6.67
N HIS A 85 18.16 -30.78 -6.66
CA HIS A 85 16.73 -31.04 -6.60
C HIS A 85 16.08 -30.36 -5.38
N GLY A 86 14.93 -29.72 -5.58
CA GLY A 86 14.18 -29.01 -4.52
C GLY A 86 14.68 -27.61 -4.18
N THR A 87 15.81 -27.15 -4.75
CA THR A 87 16.30 -25.76 -4.56
C THR A 87 15.54 -24.73 -5.38
N ASN A 88 14.87 -25.17 -6.45
CA ASN A 88 14.04 -24.30 -7.27
C ASN A 88 12.56 -24.62 -7.10
N ARG A 89 11.78 -23.63 -6.68
CA ARG A 89 10.33 -23.75 -6.45
C ARG A 89 9.57 -22.62 -7.12
N VAL A 90 8.34 -22.89 -7.53
CA VAL A 90 7.40 -21.87 -8.04
C VAL A 90 6.96 -20.96 -6.89
N ILE A 91 6.88 -19.66 -7.14
CA ILE A 91 6.38 -18.63 -6.23
C ILE A 91 5.04 -18.14 -6.79
N ALA A 92 3.96 -18.53 -6.13
CA ALA A 92 2.58 -18.21 -6.47
C ALA A 92 1.76 -17.97 -5.20
N PRO A 93 2.04 -16.89 -4.43
CA PRO A 93 1.43 -16.68 -3.12
C PRO A 93 -0.11 -16.60 -3.22
N SER A 94 -0.79 -17.28 -2.31
CA SER A 94 -2.25 -17.21 -2.18
C SER A 94 -2.68 -15.80 -1.79
N GLY A 95 -3.81 -15.32 -2.34
CA GLY A 95 -4.33 -13.99 -2.03
C GLY A 95 -3.61 -12.85 -2.75
N GLU A 96 -2.71 -13.14 -3.69
CA GLU A 96 -2.12 -12.12 -4.55
C GLU A 96 -3.17 -11.55 -5.51
N TRP A 97 -3.22 -10.22 -5.64
CA TRP A 97 -4.07 -9.55 -6.62
C TRP A 97 -3.46 -9.61 -8.01
N LEU A 98 -4.21 -10.13 -8.97
CA LEU A 98 -3.74 -10.36 -10.34
C LEU A 98 -4.44 -9.41 -11.32
N GLY A 99 -3.64 -8.70 -12.12
CA GLY A 99 -4.10 -7.87 -13.24
C GLY A 99 -3.70 -6.40 -13.13
N SER A 100 -4.06 -5.61 -14.14
CA SER A 100 -3.61 -4.22 -14.29
C SER A 100 -4.45 -3.22 -13.49
N GLY A 101 -4.13 -3.01 -12.22
CA GLY A 101 -4.80 -1.95 -11.43
C GLY A 101 -4.54 -2.11 -9.94
N PRO A 102 -4.88 -1.09 -9.13
CA PRO A 102 -4.72 -1.17 -7.68
C PRO A 102 -5.61 -2.26 -7.11
N SER A 103 -5.11 -3.00 -6.13
CA SER A 103 -5.90 -4.00 -5.41
C SER A 103 -7.02 -3.31 -4.62
N PRO A 104 -8.12 -4.01 -4.31
CA PRO A 104 -9.16 -3.48 -3.43
C PRO A 104 -8.63 -2.98 -2.10
N GLU A 105 -7.60 -3.63 -1.56
CA GLU A 105 -6.90 -3.22 -0.33
C GLU A 105 -6.15 -1.90 -0.52
N GLN A 106 -5.44 -1.73 -1.63
CA GLN A 106 -4.75 -0.48 -1.96
C GLN A 106 -5.75 0.68 -2.11
N ILE A 107 -6.85 0.46 -2.82
CA ILE A 107 -7.92 1.47 -2.97
C ILE A 107 -8.50 1.84 -1.59
N ALA A 108 -8.73 0.85 -0.72
CA ALA A 108 -9.23 1.10 0.63
C ALA A 108 -8.23 1.90 1.48
N GLN A 109 -6.94 1.57 1.40
CA GLN A 109 -5.87 2.28 2.10
C GLN A 109 -5.73 3.72 1.63
N GLU A 110 -5.72 3.95 0.31
CA GLU A 110 -5.65 5.30 -0.27
C GLU A 110 -6.85 6.16 0.15
N LYS A 111 -8.07 5.59 0.10
CA LYS A 111 -9.27 6.27 0.58
C LYS A 111 -9.20 6.60 2.07
N HIS A 112 -8.70 5.67 2.87
CA HIS A 112 -8.54 5.90 4.31
C HIS A 112 -7.51 7.00 4.60
N GLN A 113 -6.37 6.98 3.92
CA GLN A 113 -5.35 8.03 4.03
C GLN A 113 -5.87 9.39 3.59
N ALA A 114 -6.61 9.46 2.47
CA ALA A 114 -7.23 10.68 2.01
C ALA A 114 -8.23 11.24 3.02
N MET A 115 -9.03 10.37 3.65
CA MET A 115 -9.97 10.76 4.71
C MET A 115 -9.25 11.30 5.96
N LEU A 116 -8.17 10.65 6.40
CA LEU A 116 -7.36 11.14 7.52
C LEU A 116 -6.71 12.49 7.19
N ALA A 117 -6.16 12.65 5.99
CA ALA A 117 -5.55 13.91 5.56
C ALA A 117 -6.58 15.05 5.47
N ALA A 118 -7.81 14.77 5.01
CA ALA A 118 -8.90 15.74 4.99
C ALA A 118 -9.27 16.17 6.43
N ARG A 119 -9.39 15.21 7.34
CA ARG A 119 -9.71 15.48 8.75
C ARG A 119 -8.62 16.28 9.45
N LEU A 120 -7.35 16.00 9.18
CA LEU A 120 -6.23 16.79 9.72
C LEU A 120 -6.27 18.23 9.20
N LYS A 121 -6.52 18.42 7.90
CA LYS A 121 -6.68 19.76 7.31
C LYS A 121 -7.86 20.53 7.91
N GLU A 122 -8.99 19.87 8.16
CA GLU A 122 -10.15 20.50 8.81
C GLU A 122 -9.82 20.93 10.24
N GLN A 123 -9.12 20.08 11.01
CA GLN A 123 -8.67 20.40 12.37
C GLN A 123 -7.66 21.55 12.38
N GLU A 124 -6.71 21.57 11.46
CA GLU A 124 -5.74 22.67 11.32
C GLU A 124 -6.44 23.97 10.94
N ALA A 125 -7.38 23.94 9.99
CA ALA A 125 -8.16 25.12 9.61
C ALA A 125 -9.03 25.62 10.77
N GLU A 126 -9.64 24.73 11.54
CA GLU A 126 -10.40 25.09 12.73
C GLU A 126 -9.49 25.69 13.82
N ALA A 127 -8.33 25.10 14.07
CA ALA A 127 -7.35 25.62 15.02
C ALA A 127 -6.83 27.00 14.59
N GLN A 128 -6.60 27.23 13.30
CA GLN A 128 -6.25 28.54 12.75
C GLN A 128 -7.38 29.55 12.99
N ARG A 129 -8.62 29.22 12.66
CA ARG A 129 -9.78 30.10 12.94
C ARG A 129 -9.92 30.42 14.43
N GLN A 130 -9.77 29.43 15.30
CA GLN A 130 -9.80 29.63 16.75
C GLN A 130 -8.64 30.51 17.24
N ALA A 131 -7.44 30.36 16.65
CA ALA A 131 -6.30 31.20 16.97
C ALA A 131 -6.51 32.65 16.53
N GLU A 132 -7.07 32.87 15.34
CA GLU A 132 -7.45 34.19 14.82
C GLU A 132 -8.56 34.83 15.66
N GLU A 133 -9.60 34.08 16.02
CA GLU A 133 -10.67 34.58 16.89
C GLU A 133 -10.13 34.93 18.28
N ARG A 134 -9.27 34.07 18.85
CA ARG A 134 -8.60 34.35 20.11
C ARG A 134 -7.75 35.61 20.00
N ASP A 135 -7.05 35.83 18.90
CA ASP A 135 -6.24 37.03 18.66
C ASP A 135 -7.11 38.29 18.54
N ARG A 136 -8.21 38.23 17.78
CA ARG A 136 -9.20 39.33 17.66
C ARG A 136 -9.86 39.65 19.00
N ASN A 137 -10.18 38.63 19.79
CA ASN A 137 -10.79 38.78 21.12
C ASN A 137 -9.75 39.02 22.22
N ARG A 138 -8.46 39.24 21.90
CA ARG A 138 -7.47 39.68 22.89
C ARG A 138 -7.88 41.05 23.41
N VAL A 139 -8.47 41.04 24.59
CA VAL A 139 -8.63 42.25 25.39
C VAL A 139 -7.24 42.55 25.94
N PHE A 140 -6.59 43.60 25.40
CA PHE A 140 -5.48 44.21 26.12
C PHE A 140 -6.09 44.73 27.40
N ALA A 141 -5.87 44.02 28.50
CA ALA A 141 -6.11 44.58 29.80
C ALA A 141 -5.37 45.91 29.82
N LYS A 142 -6.09 47.01 30.09
CA LYS A 142 -5.52 48.31 30.40
C LYS A 142 -4.77 48.17 31.70
N SER A 143 -3.64 47.50 31.61
CA SER A 143 -2.76 47.25 32.72
C SER A 143 -2.01 48.55 32.93
N CYS A 144 -2.31 49.21 34.04
CA CYS A 144 -1.48 50.28 34.56
C CYS A 144 -0.09 49.77 35.00
N LEU A 145 0.18 48.47 34.88
CA LEU A 145 1.41 47.79 35.29
C LEU A 145 2.11 47.16 34.07
N ARG A 146 3.36 47.56 33.84
CA ARG A 146 4.18 47.06 32.74
C ARG A 146 5.01 45.86 33.22
N GLY A 147 4.73 44.68 32.68
CA GLY A 147 5.49 43.44 32.89
C GLY A 147 5.01 42.32 31.94
N GLU A 148 5.90 41.39 31.58
CA GLU A 148 5.54 40.23 30.74
C GLU A 148 4.39 39.43 31.37
N GLY A 149 3.28 39.26 30.63
CA GLY A 149 2.17 38.41 31.04
C GLY A 149 1.08 39.05 31.92
N CYS A 150 1.05 40.37 32.08
CA CYS A 150 0.05 41.04 32.93
C CYS A 150 -1.29 41.22 32.19
N ASN A 151 -2.35 40.52 32.64
CA ASN A 151 -3.71 40.53 32.08
C ASN A 151 -4.76 41.10 33.05
N ASP A 152 -4.34 41.85 34.08
CA ASP A 152 -5.23 42.45 35.07
C ASP A 152 -5.93 43.72 34.52
N ALA A 153 -7.28 43.73 34.55
CA ALA A 153 -8.06 44.90 34.17
C ALA A 153 -8.02 45.95 35.30
N GLY A 154 -7.23 47.00 35.11
CA GLY A 154 -7.18 48.13 36.04
C GLY A 154 -8.52 48.88 36.11
N THR A 155 -9.02 49.13 37.32
CA THR A 155 -10.24 49.92 37.57
C THR A 155 -9.97 51.42 37.75
N GLY A 156 -8.72 51.85 37.58
CA GLY A 156 -8.28 53.24 37.70
C GLY A 156 -8.63 54.10 36.49
N ARG A 157 -8.76 55.41 36.70
CA ARG A 157 -8.95 56.39 35.62
C ARG A 157 -7.63 56.59 34.89
N GLU A 158 -7.59 56.31 33.59
CA GLU A 158 -6.34 56.44 32.82
C GLU A 158 -5.95 57.91 32.60
N PRO A 159 -4.65 58.26 32.77
CA PRO A 159 -4.16 59.58 32.42
C PRO A 159 -4.10 59.75 30.90
N HIS A 160 -4.46 60.96 30.43
CA HIS A 160 -4.53 61.36 29.01
C HIS A 160 -3.20 61.19 28.24
N THR A 161 -2.07 61.05 28.95
CA THR A 161 -0.73 60.86 28.39
C THR A 161 -0.47 59.45 27.86
N ASN A 162 -1.36 58.48 28.13
CA ASN A 162 -1.22 57.09 27.68
C ASN A 162 -1.91 56.82 26.34
N PHE A 163 -2.67 57.78 25.81
CA PHE A 163 -3.16 57.72 24.43
C PHE A 163 -2.03 58.23 23.53
N GLY A 164 -1.69 57.49 22.48
CA GLY A 164 -0.72 57.95 21.48
C GLY A 164 -1.14 59.31 20.93
N GLU A 165 -0.17 60.14 20.54
CA GLU A 165 -0.43 61.46 19.95
C GLU A 165 -1.52 61.35 18.88
N MET A 166 -2.60 62.11 19.06
CA MET A 166 -3.63 62.24 18.03
C MET A 166 -3.00 62.96 16.83
N ALA A 167 -2.60 62.20 15.82
CA ALA A 167 -2.26 62.75 14.52
C ALA A 167 -3.56 63.23 13.86
N PHE A 168 -3.69 64.54 13.69
CA PHE A 168 -4.66 65.10 12.75
C PHE A 168 -4.03 65.00 11.34
N TYR A 169 -4.70 64.27 10.45
CA TYR A 169 -4.48 64.32 9.00
C TYR A 169 -5.82 64.58 8.31
#